data_AF-A0A4Q4BPU9-F1
#
_entry.id   AF-A0A4Q4BPU9-F1
#
_cell.length_a   1.000
_cell.length_b   1.000
_cell.length_c   1.000
_cell.angle_alpha   90.00
_cell.angle_beta   90.00
_cell.angle_gamma   90.00
#
_symmetry.space_group_name_H-M   'P 1'
#
loop_
_entity.id
_entity.type
_entity.pdbx_description
1 polymer ?
#
loop_
_entity_poly.entity_id
_entity_poly.type
_entity_poly.pdbx_seq_one_letter_code
_entity_poly.pdbx_strand_id
1 'polypeptide(L)'
;MHDIRFIRENPAAFDAALSRRGLSGMSAEVLALDEARRAKILAAETAAAAQNAASKDVGAAKARGDTAEFERLRALVAEKKAEGARLTEEAGAEDAKLRDVLMRIANLPL
;
A
#
# COMPACT_ATOMS: atom_id res chain seq x y z
N MET A 1 -18.46 10.52 3.84
CA MET A 1 -17.45 9.46 3.97
C MET A 1 -16.66 9.76 5.23
N HIS A 2 -16.51 8.78 6.13
CA HIS A 2 -15.73 8.96 7.37
C HIS A 2 -14.26 9.23 7.04
N ASP A 3 -13.60 10.12 7.79
CA ASP A 3 -12.17 10.39 7.62
C ASP A 3 -11.37 9.22 8.21
N ILE A 4 -10.60 8.52 7.37
CA ILE A 4 -9.74 7.41 7.79
C ILE A 4 -8.71 7.83 8.84
N ARG A 5 -8.27 9.10 8.83
CA ARG A 5 -7.34 9.61 9.86
C ARG A 5 -8.00 9.66 11.23
N PHE A 6 -9.25 10.12 11.29
CA PHE A 6 -10.02 10.14 12.53
C PHE A 6 -10.18 8.72 13.09
N ILE A 7 -10.49 7.73 12.24
CA ILE A 7 -10.65 6.33 12.67
C ILE A 7 -9.33 5.76 13.19
N ARG A 8 -8.19 6.13 12.59
CA ARG A 8 -6.85 5.72 13.04
C ARG A 8 -6.49 6.30 14.41
N GLU A 9 -6.83 7.56 14.63
CA GLU A 9 -6.52 8.25 15.88
C GLU A 9 -7.52 7.92 17.00
N ASN A 10 -8.76 7.59 16.65
CA ASN A 10 -9.87 7.43 17.59
C ASN A 10 -10.75 6.19 17.30
N PRO A 11 -10.18 4.97 17.18
CA PRO A 11 -10.94 3.77 16.79
C PRO A 11 -12.06 3.43 17.78
N ALA A 12 -11.78 3.56 19.09
CA ALA A 12 -12.76 3.30 20.14
C ALA A 12 -13.93 4.30 20.11
N ALA A 13 -13.66 5.59 19.83
CA ALA A 13 -14.70 6.61 19.73
C ALA A 13 -15.59 6.37 18.51
N PHE A 14 -15.00 5.94 17.39
CA PHE A 14 -15.73 5.56 16.18
C PHE A 14 -16.70 4.39 16.44
N ASP A 15 -16.21 3.29 17.02
CA ASP A 15 -17.05 2.15 17.34
C ASP A 15 -18.13 2.48 18.39
N ALA A 16 -17.80 3.28 19.41
CA ALA A 16 -18.78 3.73 20.40
C ALA A 16 -19.91 4.54 19.74
N ALA A 17 -19.59 5.40 18.78
CA ALA A 17 -20.59 6.20 18.07
C ALA A 17 -21.45 5.35 17.12
N LEU A 18 -20.88 4.29 16.53
CA LEU A 18 -21.61 3.31 15.72
C LEU A 18 -22.47 2.35 16.55
N SER A 19 -22.09 2.04 17.79
CA SER A 19 -22.84 1.15 18.67
C SER A 19 -24.26 1.65 18.95
N ARG A 20 -24.47 2.98 18.94
CA ARG A 20 -25.77 3.65 19.02
C ARG A 20 -26.72 3.28 17.87
N ARG A 21 -26.18 2.68 16.80
CA ARG A 21 -26.89 2.21 15.61
C ARG A 21 -26.85 0.70 15.44
N GLY A 22 -26.40 -0.04 16.46
CA GLY A 22 -26.28 -1.50 16.43
C GLY A 22 -25.11 -2.02 15.61
N LEU A 23 -24.17 -1.16 15.20
CA LEU A 23 -22.94 -1.55 14.50
C LEU A 23 -21.77 -1.54 15.48
N SER A 24 -20.90 -2.56 15.44
CA SER A 24 -19.74 -2.66 16.34
C SER A 24 -18.54 -3.31 15.64
N GLY A 25 -17.32 -2.96 16.07
CA GLY A 25 -16.08 -3.54 15.55
C GLY A 25 -15.71 -3.10 14.12
N MET A 26 -16.32 -2.03 13.61
CA MET A 26 -16.07 -1.53 12.26
C MET A 26 -14.70 -0.86 12.15
N SER A 27 -14.20 -0.28 13.25
CA SER A 27 -12.86 0.31 13.28
C SER A 27 -11.78 -0.72 12.92
N ALA A 28 -11.88 -1.95 13.41
CA ALA A 28 -10.88 -3.00 13.18
C ALA A 28 -10.79 -3.40 11.70
N GLU A 29 -11.94 -3.58 11.03
CA GLU A 29 -11.99 -3.90 9.60
C GLU A 29 -11.39 -2.76 8.76
N VAL A 30 -11.80 -1.52 9.05
CA VAL A 30 -11.31 -0.32 8.36
C VAL A 30 -9.80 -0.16 8.53
N LEU A 31 -9.28 -0.37 9.74
CA LEU A 31 -7.84 -0.25 10.03
C LEU A 31 -7.01 -1.35 9.37
N ALA A 32 -7.52 -2.58 9.31
CA ALA A 32 -6.83 -3.66 8.61
C ALA A 32 -6.68 -3.37 7.10
N LEU A 33 -7.73 -2.83 6.47
CA LEU A 33 -7.70 -2.42 5.07
C LEU A 33 -6.73 -1.25 4.82
N ASP A 34 -6.74 -0.24 5.71
CA ASP A 34 -5.80 0.89 5.64
C ASP A 34 -4.35 0.45 5.83
N GLU A 35 -4.08 -0.46 6.79
CA GLU A 35 -2.75 -1.00 7.02
C GLU A 35 -2.26 -1.80 5.82
N ALA A 36 -3.07 -2.71 5.27
CA ALA A 36 -2.72 -3.49 4.08
C ALA A 36 -2.42 -2.59 2.87
N ARG A 37 -3.25 -1.57 2.65
CA ARG A 37 -3.04 -0.57 1.59
C ARG A 37 -1.71 0.16 1.78
N ARG A 38 -1.44 0.67 2.99
CA ARG A 38 -0.21 1.42 3.29
C ARG A 38 1.05 0.56 3.18
N ALA A 39 0.98 -0.69 3.64
CA ALA A 39 2.09 -1.64 3.51
C ALA A 39 2.44 -1.90 2.04
N LYS A 40 1.44 -2.07 1.18
CA LYS A 40 1.64 -2.27 -0.27
C LYS A 40 2.22 -1.04 -0.97
N ILE A 41 1.77 0.16 -0.59
CA ILE A 41 2.34 1.43 -1.09
C ILE A 41 3.84 1.51 -0.71
N LEU A 42 4.16 1.30 0.56
CA LEU A 42 5.55 1.33 1.04
C LEU A 42 6.43 0.28 0.32
N ALA A 43 5.89 -0.92 0.11
CA ALA A 43 6.59 -1.97 -0.63
C ALA A 43 6.81 -1.59 -2.10
N ALA A 44 5.83 -0.97 -2.76
CA ALA A 44 5.96 -0.47 -4.14
C ALA A 44 7.03 0.62 -4.25
N GLU A 45 7.06 1.57 -3.31
CA GLU A 45 8.08 2.61 -3.22
C GLU A 45 9.48 2.01 -2.99
N THR A 46 9.58 1.00 -2.13
CA THR A 46 10.82 0.27 -1.87
C THR A 46 11.31 -0.48 -3.13
N ALA A 47 10.40 -1.13 -3.86
CA ALA A 47 10.72 -1.79 -5.12
C ALA A 47 11.20 -0.78 -6.18
N ALA A 48 10.57 0.40 -6.27
CA ALA A 48 11.00 1.47 -7.17
C ALA A 48 12.40 2.01 -6.80
N ALA A 49 12.67 2.20 -5.51
CA ALA A 49 14.00 2.59 -5.04
C ALA A 49 15.07 1.54 -5.39
N ALA A 50 14.78 0.25 -5.17
CA ALA A 50 15.68 -0.85 -5.53
C ALA A 50 15.90 -0.93 -7.05
N GLN A 51 14.86 -0.75 -7.86
CA GLN A 51 14.95 -0.69 -9.32
C GLN A 51 15.88 0.45 -9.77
N ASN A 52 15.75 1.64 -9.17
CA ASN A 52 16.57 2.80 -9.49
C ASN A 52 18.04 2.61 -9.11
N ALA A 53 18.30 1.98 -7.95
CA ALA A 53 19.66 1.63 -7.53
C ALA A 53 20.29 0.63 -8.50
N ALA A 54 19.60 -0.49 -8.77
CA ALA A 54 20.07 -1.50 -9.71
C ALA A 54 20.31 -0.93 -11.12
N SER A 55 19.46 0.01 -11.58
CA SER A 55 19.65 0.67 -12.88
C SER A 55 20.95 1.47 -12.98
N LYS A 56 21.41 2.07 -11.89
CA LYS A 56 22.72 2.75 -11.85
C LYS A 56 23.86 1.72 -11.92
N ASP A 57 23.72 0.63 -11.18
CA ASP A 57 24.73 -0.43 -11.13
C ASP A 57 24.86 -1.17 -12.48
N VAL A 58 23.77 -1.29 -13.25
CA VAL A 58 23.79 -1.80 -14.64
C VAL A 58 24.75 -0.98 -15.50
N GLY A 59 24.69 0.35 -15.40
CA GLY A 59 25.57 1.25 -16.13
C GLY A 59 27.04 1.07 -15.74
N ALA A 60 27.31 0.93 -14.43
CA ALA A 60 28.64 0.69 -13.91
C ALA A 60 29.20 -0.69 -14.33
N ALA A 61 28.38 -1.75 -14.28
CA ALA A 61 28.74 -3.09 -14.73
C ALA A 61 29.08 -3.13 -16.23
N LYS A 62 28.29 -2.42 -17.05
CA LYS A 62 28.56 -2.29 -18.47
C LYS A 62 29.87 -1.55 -18.74
N ALA A 63 30.14 -0.45 -18.02
CA ALA A 63 31.35 0.35 -18.19
C ALA A 63 32.64 -0.42 -17.84
N ARG A 64 32.57 -1.30 -16.84
CA ARG A 64 33.70 -2.15 -16.40
C ARG A 64 33.84 -3.47 -17.18
N GLY A 65 32.96 -3.73 -18.15
CA GLY A 65 32.96 -4.97 -18.95
C GLY A 65 32.51 -6.23 -18.19
N ASP A 66 31.81 -6.08 -17.06
CA ASP A 66 31.33 -7.20 -16.26
C ASP A 66 29.98 -7.69 -16.77
N THR A 67 30.03 -8.59 -17.76
CA THR A 67 28.83 -9.12 -18.42
C THR A 67 27.96 -9.96 -17.47
N ALA A 68 28.56 -10.69 -16.53
CA ALA A 68 27.80 -11.53 -15.60
C ALA A 68 26.97 -10.66 -14.65
N GLU A 69 27.58 -9.63 -14.07
CA GLU A 69 26.85 -8.72 -13.19
C GLU A 69 25.84 -7.86 -13.96
N PHE A 70 26.17 -7.46 -15.20
CA PHE A 70 25.25 -6.73 -16.07
C PHE A 70 23.94 -7.50 -16.29
N GLU A 71 24.02 -8.78 -16.67
CA GLU A 71 22.83 -9.61 -16.89
C GLU A 71 22.04 -9.84 -15.60
N ARG A 72 22.74 -10.10 -14.47
CA ARG A 72 22.11 -10.24 -13.15
C ARG A 72 21.31 -8.99 -12.76
N LEU A 73 21.92 -7.81 -12.91
CA LEU A 73 21.28 -6.54 -12.55
C LEU A 73 20.14 -6.18 -13.50
N ARG A 74 20.24 -6.51 -14.79
CA ARG A 74 19.14 -6.35 -15.75
C ARG A 74 17.93 -7.20 -15.38
N ALA A 75 18.14 -8.45 -14.98
CA ALA A 75 17.08 -9.32 -14.48
C ALA A 75 16.43 -8.74 -13.21
N LEU A 76 17.25 -8.27 -12.26
CA LEU A 76 16.76 -7.65 -11.03
C LEU A 76 15.92 -6.39 -11.29
N VAL A 77 16.33 -5.53 -12.23
CA VAL A 77 15.56 -4.34 -12.63
C VAL A 77 14.19 -4.74 -13.20
N ALA A 78 14.14 -5.77 -14.04
CA ALA A 78 12.89 -6.25 -14.62
C ALA A 78 11.97 -6.85 -13.54
N GLU A 79 12.52 -7.64 -12.62
CA GLU A 79 11.80 -8.21 -11.49
C GLU A 79 11.20 -7.11 -10.59
N LYS A 80 12.00 -6.13 -10.17
CA LYS A 80 11.53 -5.05 -9.28
C LYS A 80 10.49 -4.16 -9.95
N LYS A 81 10.58 -3.97 -11.28
CA LYS A 81 9.55 -3.27 -12.04
C LYS A 81 8.22 -4.04 -12.02
N ALA A 82 8.27 -5.35 -12.24
CA ALA A 82 7.06 -6.19 -12.20
C ALA A 82 6.45 -6.25 -10.79
N GLU A 83 7.29 -6.38 -9.77
CA GLU A 83 6.87 -6.34 -8.36
C GLU A 83 6.21 -5.01 -8.01
N GLY A 84 6.82 -3.87 -8.35
CA GLY A 84 6.26 -2.54 -8.08
C GLY A 84 4.91 -2.31 -8.78
N ALA A 85 4.76 -2.77 -10.02
CA ALA A 85 3.49 -2.70 -10.74
C ALA A 85 2.39 -3.51 -10.04
N ARG A 86 2.69 -4.76 -9.66
CA ARG A 86 1.76 -5.63 -8.94
C ARG A 86 1.34 -5.03 -7.59
N LEU A 87 2.30 -4.54 -6.80
CA LEU A 87 2.02 -3.92 -5.50
C LEU A 87 1.16 -2.66 -5.61
N THR A 88 1.36 -1.87 -6.68
CA THR A 88 0.54 -0.68 -6.96
C THR A 88 -0.91 -1.06 -7.29
N GLU A 89 -1.10 -2.09 -8.12
CA GLU A 89 -2.44 -2.61 -8.43
C GLU A 89 -3.13 -3.15 -7.18
N GLU A 90 -2.43 -3.96 -6.38
CA GLU A 90 -2.94 -4.49 -5.12
C GLU A 90 -3.28 -3.37 -4.12
N ALA A 91 -2.47 -2.31 -4.04
CA ALA A 91 -2.77 -1.14 -3.20
C ALA A 91 -4.04 -0.42 -3.68
N GLY A 92 -4.24 -0.29 -4.99
CA GLY A 92 -5.45 0.27 -5.57
C GLY A 92 -6.69 -0.58 -5.26
N ALA A 93 -6.56 -1.90 -5.27
CA ALA A 93 -7.65 -2.79 -4.86
C ALA A 93 -8.02 -2.64 -3.38
N GLU A 94 -7.05 -2.50 -2.48
CA GLU A 94 -7.34 -2.24 -1.06
C GLU A 94 -7.93 -0.84 -0.84
N ASP A 95 -7.49 0.18 -1.60
CA ASP A 95 -8.08 1.52 -1.56
C ASP A 95 -9.56 1.49 -1.96
N ALA A 96 -9.90 0.76 -3.03
CA ALA A 96 -11.28 0.59 -3.47
C ALA A 96 -12.14 -0.11 -2.39
N LYS A 97 -11.64 -1.20 -1.80
CA LYS A 97 -12.35 -1.89 -0.70
C LYS A 97 -12.53 -0.98 0.52
N LEU A 98 -11.49 -0.28 0.93
CA LEU A 98 -11.53 0.66 2.05
C LEU A 98 -12.57 1.75 1.79
N ARG A 99 -12.57 2.32 0.58
CA ARG A 99 -13.54 3.33 0.17
C ARG A 99 -14.97 2.78 0.22
N ASP A 100 -15.20 1.58 -0.29
CA ASP A 100 -16.52 0.93 -0.27
C ASP A 100 -17.03 0.70 1.15
N VAL A 101 -16.18 0.21 2.05
CA VAL A 101 -16.51 0.06 3.47
C VAL A 101 -16.88 1.42 4.08
N LEU A 102 -16.04 2.44 3.89
CA LEU A 102 -16.29 3.79 4.42
C LEU A 102 -17.56 4.45 3.86
N MET A 103 -17.99 4.09 2.65
CA MET A 103 -19.25 4.56 2.06
C MET A 103 -20.48 3.84 2.61
N ARG A 104 -20.35 2.57 3.01
CA ARG A 104 -21.46 1.77 3.57
C ARG A 104 -21.75 2.11 5.04
N ILE A 105 -20.76 2.61 5.78
CA ILE A 105 -20.96 2.99 7.18
C ILE A 105 -21.85 4.24 7.24
N ALA A 106 -23.05 4.08 7.79
CA ALA A 106 -24.01 5.16 7.93
C ALA A 106 -23.39 6.39 8.63
N ASN A 107 -23.61 7.60 8.10
CA ASN A 107 -23.05 8.86 8.63
C ASN A 107 -23.39 9.03 10.12
N LEU A 108 -22.40 9.29 10.98
CA LEU A 108 -22.59 9.47 12.42
C LEU A 108 -23.61 10.59 12.71
N PRO A 109 -24.46 10.47 13.75
CA PRO A 109 -25.35 11.56 14.14
C PRO A 109 -24.51 12.77 14.57
N LEU A 110 -24.89 13.96 14.08
CA LEU A 110 -24.33 15.26 14.47
C LEU A 110 -24.52 15.51 15.97
#